data_AF-A0A522YWC5-F1
#
_entry.id   AF-A0A522YWC5-F1
#
_cell.length_a   1.000
_cell.length_b   1.000
_cell.length_c   1.000
_cell.angle_alpha   90.00
_cell.angle_beta   90.00
_cell.angle_gamma   90.00
#
_symmetry.space_group_name_H-M   'P 1'
#
loop_
_entity.id
_entity.type
_entity.pdbx_description
1 polymer ?
#
loop_
_entity_poly.entity_id
_entity_poly.type
_entity_poly.pdbx_seq_one_letter_code
_entity_poly.pdbx_strand_id
1 'polypeptide(L)'
;MTLEDLRKKAIYQNSIDTWIVVCEEKNIDWYETEHYKKFVEYLLKAGLNMKKFPLCIKETGGTYERGKDKTKFAEILAQYNEPNSAAYTLKLNDQTVNIIRNFTLES
;
A
#
# COMPACT_ATOMS: atom_id res chain seq x y z
N MET A 1 3.96 -12.91 3.67
CA MET A 1 5.26 -12.47 3.07
C MET A 1 5.83 -11.36 3.95
N THR A 2 7.13 -11.05 3.96
CA THR A 2 7.66 -9.90 4.72
C THR A 2 7.99 -8.68 3.86
N LEU A 3 8.10 -7.49 4.46
CA LEU A 3 8.58 -6.27 3.80
C LEU A 3 9.98 -6.45 3.20
N GLU A 4 10.84 -7.24 3.86
CA GLU A 4 12.18 -7.57 3.35
C GLU A 4 12.11 -8.46 2.12
N ASP A 5 11.20 -9.45 2.11
CA ASP A 5 10.98 -10.31 0.94
C ASP A 5 10.47 -9.49 -0.24
N LEU A 6 9.56 -8.54 0.02
CA LEU A 6 9.03 -7.64 -1.01
C LEU A 6 10.14 -6.74 -1.58
N ARG A 7 10.98 -6.16 -0.72
CA ARG A 7 12.15 -5.35 -1.11
C ARG A 7 13.14 -6.14 -1.97
N LYS A 8 13.40 -7.40 -1.65
CA LYS A 8 14.31 -8.28 -2.42
C LYS A 8 13.79 -8.60 -3.82
N LYS A 9 12.46 -8.65 -4.00
CA LYS A 9 11.83 -8.88 -5.32
C LYS A 9 11.94 -7.67 -6.23
N ALA A 10 11.64 -6.49 -5.70
CA ALA A 10 11.86 -5.23 -6.38
C ALA A 10 12.00 -4.08 -5.37
N ILE A 11 12.98 -3.20 -5.60
CA ILE A 11 13.24 -2.06 -4.72
C ILE A 11 12.18 -0.95 -4.84
N TYR A 12 11.52 -0.85 -5.99
CA TYR A 12 10.38 0.04 -6.18
C TYR A 12 9.11 -0.79 -6.14
N GLN A 13 8.22 -0.43 -5.20
CA GLN A 13 6.98 -1.14 -4.97
C GLN A 13 5.82 -0.18 -5.07
N ASN A 14 4.65 -0.73 -5.38
CA ASN A 14 3.40 -0.02 -5.29
C ASN A 14 2.91 0.00 -3.82
N SER A 15 2.29 1.10 -3.41
CA SER A 15 1.83 1.32 -2.03
C SER A 15 0.76 0.32 -1.61
N ILE A 16 -0.08 -0.16 -2.53
CA ILE A 16 -1.08 -1.20 -2.23
C ILE A 16 -0.40 -2.54 -1.95
N ASP A 17 0.60 -2.94 -2.75
CA ASP A 17 1.38 -4.16 -2.49
C ASP A 17 2.12 -4.09 -1.16
N THR A 18 2.71 -2.92 -0.89
CA THR A 18 3.40 -2.65 0.37
C THR A 18 2.43 -2.73 1.54
N TRP A 19 1.24 -2.14 1.41
CA TRP A 19 0.19 -2.18 2.43
C TRP A 19 -0.30 -3.59 2.72
N ILE A 20 -0.54 -4.40 1.70
CA ILE A 20 -0.94 -5.81 1.87
C ILE A 20 0.11 -6.55 2.70
N VAL A 21 1.40 -6.42 2.37
CA VAL A 21 2.48 -7.08 3.11
C VAL A 21 2.58 -6.57 4.55
N VAL A 22 2.48 -5.26 4.78
CA VAL A 22 2.48 -4.66 6.13
C VAL A 22 1.33 -5.20 6.97
N CYS A 23 0.15 -5.31 6.38
CA CYS A 23 -1.03 -5.85 7.04
C CYS A 23 -0.91 -7.33 7.35
N GLU A 24 -0.36 -8.12 6.43
CA GLU A 24 -0.04 -9.53 6.67
C GLU A 24 0.91 -9.69 7.86
N GLU A 25 1.98 -8.89 7.94
CA GLU A 25 2.93 -8.92 9.05
C GLU A 25 2.30 -8.52 10.39
N LYS A 26 1.35 -7.58 10.37
CA LYS A 26 0.70 -7.04 11.57
C LYS A 26 -0.65 -7.68 11.90
N ASN A 27 -1.08 -8.69 11.13
CA ASN A 27 -2.41 -9.32 11.22
C ASN A 27 -3.58 -8.30 11.16
N ILE A 28 -3.46 -7.30 10.28
CA ILE A 28 -4.45 -6.26 10.02
C ILE A 28 -5.25 -6.63 8.76
N ASP A 29 -6.54 -6.26 8.73
CA ASP A 29 -7.30 -6.34 7.49
C ASP A 29 -6.88 -5.24 6.51
N TRP A 30 -6.21 -5.63 5.43
CA TRP A 30 -5.77 -4.71 4.38
C TRP A 30 -6.92 -4.14 3.53
N TYR A 31 -8.10 -4.77 3.53
CA TYR A 31 -9.23 -4.39 2.68
C TYR A 31 -9.97 -3.13 3.16
N GLU A 32 -9.66 -2.65 4.37
CA GLU A 32 -10.23 -1.42 4.90
C GLU A 32 -9.54 -0.18 4.31
N THR A 33 -10.28 0.52 3.47
CA THR A 33 -9.81 1.68 2.71
C THR A 33 -9.34 2.83 3.61
N GLU A 34 -10.02 3.04 4.74
CA GLU A 34 -9.63 4.07 5.71
C GLU A 34 -8.29 3.76 6.38
N HIS A 35 -7.96 2.48 6.62
CA HIS A 35 -6.64 2.10 7.13
C HIS A 35 -5.54 2.35 6.10
N TYR A 36 -5.81 2.02 4.82
CA TYR A 36 -4.89 2.35 3.74
C TYR A 36 -4.67 3.86 3.60
N LYS A 37 -5.74 4.66 3.68
CA LYS A 37 -5.65 6.13 3.61
C LYS A 37 -4.82 6.69 4.76
N LYS A 38 -4.97 6.18 5.99
CA LYS A 38 -4.10 6.53 7.12
C LYS A 38 -2.63 6.15 6.85
N PHE A 39 -2.40 4.98 6.28
CA PHE A 39 -1.05 4.55 5.90
C PHE A 39 -0.40 5.48 4.88
N VAL A 40 -1.08 5.80 3.78
CA VAL A 40 -0.55 6.72 2.76
C VAL A 40 -0.35 8.12 3.33
N GLU A 41 -1.28 8.60 4.16
CA GLU A 41 -1.14 9.89 4.84
C GLU A 41 0.11 9.95 5.72
N TYR A 42 0.38 8.88 6.49
CA TYR A 42 1.59 8.75 7.28
C TYR A 42 2.86 8.81 6.41
N LEU A 43 2.88 8.10 5.28
CA LEU A 43 4.02 8.13 4.36
C LEU A 43 4.24 9.52 3.72
N LEU A 44 3.15 10.22 3.39
CA LEU A 44 3.21 11.60 2.88
C LEU A 44 3.74 12.56 3.94
N LYS A 45 3.25 12.46 5.19
CA LYS A 45 3.72 13.27 6.34
C LYS A 45 5.19 13.00 6.68
N ALA A 46 5.68 11.78 6.45
CA ALA A 46 7.09 11.43 6.60
C ALA A 46 8.00 12.00 5.49
N GLY A 47 7.45 12.71 4.49
CA GLY A 47 8.22 13.35 3.43
C GLY A 47 8.88 12.37 2.46
N LEU A 48 8.34 11.15 2.33
CA LEU A 48 8.88 10.16 1.41
C LEU A 48 8.70 10.62 -0.04
N ASN A 49 9.75 10.42 -0.86
CA ASN A 49 9.67 10.66 -2.30
C ASN A 49 8.82 9.55 -2.95
N MET A 50 7.52 9.83 -3.08
CA MET A 50 6.55 8.95 -3.68
C MET A 50 6.02 9.55 -4.98
N LYS A 51 5.86 8.71 -6.01
CA LYS A 51 5.26 9.13 -7.28
C LYS A 51 3.90 8.49 -7.42
N LYS A 52 2.87 9.26 -7.80
CA LYS A 52 1.54 8.68 -8.07
C LYS A 52 1.69 7.58 -9.11
N PHE A 53 1.18 6.40 -8.78
CA PHE A 53 1.14 5.27 -9.68
C PHE A 53 -0.13 5.39 -10.52
N PRO A 54 -0.03 5.52 -11.86
CA PRO A 54 -1.21 5.52 -12.70
C PRO A 54 -1.86 4.13 -12.61
N LEU A 55 -3.00 4.05 -11.92
CA LEU A 55 -3.82 2.85 -11.92
C LEU A 55 -4.41 2.69 -13.31
N CYS A 56 -3.72 1.96 -14.20
CA CYS A 56 -4.35 1.42 -15.39
C CYS A 56 -5.27 0.27 -14.94
N ILE A 57 -6.53 0.60 -14.67
CA ILE A 57 -7.56 -0.41 -14.41
C ILE A 57 -7.81 -1.12 -15.75
N LYS A 58 -7.10 -2.21 -15.99
CA LYS A 58 -7.42 -3.20 -17.02
C LYS A 58 -8.07 -4.38 -16.29
N GLU A 59 -9.24 -4.80 -16.77
CA GLU A 59 -10.16 -5.82 -16.22
C GLU A 59 -9.58 -7.25 -16.01
N THR A 60 -8.28 -7.44 -15.96
CA THR A 60 -7.67 -8.75 -15.69
C THR A 60 -7.41 -8.89 -14.19
N GLY A 61 -8.46 -9.26 -13.45
CA GLY A 61 -8.43 -9.57 -12.03
C GLY A 61 -7.47 -10.73 -11.73
N GLY A 62 -6.47 -10.46 -10.89
CA GLY A 62 -5.67 -11.49 -10.24
C GLY A 62 -6.31 -11.82 -8.90
N THR A 63 -6.92 -12.99 -8.78
CA THR A 63 -7.51 -13.47 -7.52
C THR A 63 -6.40 -13.70 -6.51
N TYR A 64 -6.29 -12.84 -5.50
CA TYR A 64 -5.55 -13.13 -4.27
C TYR A 64 -6.55 -13.47 -3.16
N GLU A 65 -6.08 -14.25 -2.20
CA GLU A 65 -6.85 -15.27 -1.47
C GLU A 65 -8.07 -14.76 -0.65
N ARG A 66 -9.04 -15.67 -0.44
CA ARG A 66 -10.24 -15.50 0.42
C ARG A 66 -11.21 -14.38 0.02
N GLY A 67 -11.48 -14.22 -1.28
CA GLY A 67 -12.55 -13.33 -1.77
C GLY A 67 -12.26 -11.83 -1.69
N LYS A 68 -11.02 -11.45 -1.34
CA LYS A 68 -10.53 -10.08 -1.36
C LYS A 68 -9.77 -9.83 -2.64
N ASP A 69 -10.36 -9.02 -3.51
CA ASP A 69 -9.80 -8.72 -4.81
C ASP A 69 -9.00 -7.41 -4.77
N LYS A 70 -7.69 -7.49 -5.04
CA LYS A 70 -6.80 -6.32 -5.03
C LYS A 70 -7.21 -5.29 -6.08
N THR A 71 -7.72 -5.73 -7.24
CA THR A 71 -8.23 -4.84 -8.28
C THR A 71 -9.44 -4.09 -7.77
N LYS A 72 -10.42 -4.78 -7.16
CA LYS A 72 -11.60 -4.16 -6.57
C LYS A 72 -11.25 -3.20 -5.44
N PHE A 73 -10.28 -3.53 -4.61
CA PHE A 73 -9.77 -2.61 -3.59
C PHE A 73 -9.20 -1.33 -4.21
N ALA A 74 -8.37 -1.46 -5.25
CA ALA A 74 -7.83 -0.31 -5.99
C ALA A 74 -8.94 0.51 -6.69
N GLU A 75 -9.98 -0.15 -7.22
CA GLU A 75 -11.15 0.51 -7.81
C GLU A 75 -11.94 1.32 -6.77
N ILE A 76 -12.17 0.77 -5.57
CA ILE A 76 -12.84 1.49 -4.48
C ILE A 76 -11.99 2.70 -4.08
N LEU A 77 -10.68 2.54 -3.93
CA LEU A 77 -9.76 3.66 -3.63
C LEU A 77 -9.78 4.75 -4.70
N ALA A 78 -9.90 4.37 -5.98
CA ALA A 78 -9.98 5.29 -7.10
C ALA A 78 -11.26 6.14 -7.14
N GLN A 79 -12.31 5.78 -6.39
CA GLN A 79 -13.52 6.59 -6.25
C GLN A 79 -13.34 7.80 -5.33
N TYR A 80 -12.30 7.80 -4.49
CA TYR A 80 -11.97 8.92 -3.61
C TYR A 80 -11.02 9.89 -4.31
N ASN A 81 -11.25 11.20 -4.15
CA ASN A 81 -10.44 12.26 -4.75
C ASN A 81 -9.34 12.81 -3.82
N GLU A 82 -9.01 12.08 -2.76
CA GLU A 82 -8.04 12.51 -1.76
C GLU A 82 -6.61 12.07 -2.14
N PRO A 83 -5.56 12.82 -1.77
CA PRO A 83 -4.19 12.39 -2.06
C PRO A 83 -3.83 11.07 -1.38
N ASN A 84 -4.40 10.79 -0.20
CA ASN A 84 -4.14 9.57 0.56
C ASN A 84 -4.90 8.33 0.05
N SER A 85 -5.85 8.47 -0.88
CA SER A 85 -6.51 7.33 -1.53
C SER A 85 -5.76 6.85 -2.79
N ALA A 86 -4.85 7.66 -3.34
CA ALA A 86 -4.11 7.29 -4.53
C ALA A 86 -3.12 6.13 -4.27
N ALA A 87 -2.81 5.39 -5.34
CA ALA A 87 -1.69 4.47 -5.35
C ALA A 87 -0.39 5.22 -5.65
N TYR A 88 0.71 4.78 -5.05
CA TYR A 88 2.03 5.39 -5.18
C TYR A 88 3.11 4.36 -5.45
N THR A 89 4.11 4.72 -6.24
CA THR A 89 5.39 4.04 -6.28
C THR A 89 6.30 4.62 -5.19
N LEU A 90 6.86 3.76 -4.35
CA LEU A 90 7.83 4.12 -3.32
C LEU A 90 9.05 3.19 -3.37
N LYS A 91 10.22 3.72 -3.00
CA LYS A 91 11.48 2.96 -2.93
C LYS A 91 11.62 2.34 -1.54
N LEU A 92 11.64 1.02 -1.43
CA LEU A 92 11.90 0.31 -0.17
C LEU A 92 13.40 0.28 0.14
N ASN A 93 13.99 1.42 0.50
CA ASN A 93 15.33 1.47 1.10
C ASN A 93 15.24 1.32 2.63
N ASP A 94 16.38 1.28 3.34
CA ASP A 94 16.40 1.06 4.78
C ASP A 94 15.60 2.11 5.56
N GLN A 95 15.72 3.39 5.16
CA GLN A 95 14.97 4.48 5.77
C GLN A 95 13.45 4.29 5.59
N THR A 96 13.00 4.01 4.37
CA THR A 96 11.59 3.81 4.05
C THR A 96 11.02 2.59 4.74
N VAL A 97 11.74 1.46 4.77
CA VAL A 97 11.32 0.26 5.49
C VAL A 97 11.18 0.56 6.99
N ASN A 98 12.14 1.27 7.58
CA ASN A 98 12.06 1.66 8.99
C ASN A 98 10.85 2.55 9.28
N ILE A 99 10.57 3.54 8.41
CA ILE A 99 9.37 4.39 8.53
C ILE A 99 8.10 3.53 8.47
N ILE A 100 7.97 2.67 7.47
CA ILE A 100 6.79 1.80 7.30
C ILE A 100 6.58 0.90 8.52
N ARG A 101 7.64 0.31 9.09
CA ARG A 101 7.52 -0.58 10.26
C ARG A 101 6.97 0.13 11.49
N ASN A 102 7.32 1.40 11.66
CA ASN A 102 6.86 2.25 12.75
C ASN A 102 5.42 2.76 12.58
N PHE A 103 4.78 2.48 11.44
CA PHE A 103 3.36 2.78 11.27
C PHE A 103 2.49 1.97 12.24
N THR A 104 1.56 2.66 12.88
CA THR A 104 0.50 2.11 13.73
C THR A 104 -0.84 2.71 13.33
N LEU A 105 -1.92 1.95 13.49
CA LEU A 105 -3.29 2.42 13.20
C LEU A 105 -3.88 3.31 14.31
N GLU A 106 -3.25 3.30 15.47
CA GLU A 106 -3.64 4.10 16.63
C GLU A 106 -3.26 5.57 16.42
N SER A 107 -4.18 6.46 16.79
CA SER A 107 -4.06 7.92 16.71
C SER A 107 -3.51 8.48 18.02
#